data_AF-A0AA42Y911-F1
#
_entry.id   AF-A0AA42Y911-F1
#
_cell.length_a   1.000
_cell.length_b   1.000
_cell.length_c   1.000
_cell.angle_alpha   90.00
_cell.angle_beta   90.00
_cell.angle_gamma   90.00
#
_symmetry.space_group_name_H-M   'P 1'
#
loop_
_entity.id
_entity.type
_entity.pdbx_description
1 polymer ?
#
loop_
_entity_poly.entity_id
_entity_poly.type
_entity_poly.pdbx_seq_one_letter_code
_entity_poly.pdbx_strand_id
1 'polypeptide(L)'
;LAVIFQVEFRHTLHVLELLSRSRIRDYLALIARVVQQGKDEGVFRPEVDTLLAAKVVFGVLDEMATDWVLSRKNIRLASRAEPVSDLLLGGLRIS
;
A
#
# COMPACT_ATOMS: atom_id res chain seq x y z
N LEU A 1 -36.77 16.82 5.02
CA LEU A 1 -35.35 17.14 5.31
C LEU A 1 -34.49 15.89 5.54
N ALA A 2 -34.88 14.96 6.44
CA ALA A 2 -34.11 13.75 6.76
C ALA A 2 -33.82 12.81 5.57
N VAL A 3 -34.77 12.63 4.65
CA VAL A 3 -34.59 11.77 3.45
C VAL A 3 -33.50 12.31 2.52
N ILE A 4 -33.45 13.63 2.31
CA ILE A 4 -32.43 14.27 1.47
C ILE A 4 -31.05 14.14 2.13
N PHE A 5 -30.96 14.42 3.44
CA PHE A 5 -29.72 14.25 4.20
C PHE A 5 -29.17 12.82 4.12
N GLN A 6 -30.03 11.81 4.21
CA GLN A 6 -29.63 10.41 4.11
C GLN A 6 -29.11 10.05 2.71
N VAL A 7 -29.73 10.59 1.65
CA VAL A 7 -29.28 10.38 0.27
C VAL A 7 -27.93 11.06 0.01
N GLU A 8 -27.78 12.32 0.42
CA GLU A 8 -26.51 13.08 0.31
C GLU A 8 -25.36 12.41 1.08
N PHE A 9 -25.62 11.93 2.30
CA PHE A 9 -24.61 11.22 3.10
C PHE A 9 -24.20 9.89 2.46
N ARG A 10 -25.17 9.11 1.96
CA ARG A 10 -24.88 7.84 1.26
C ARG A 10 -24.09 8.09 -0.03
N HIS A 11 -24.45 9.13 -0.79
CA HIS A 11 -23.75 9.51 -2.00
C HIS A 11 -22.30 9.96 -1.70
N THR A 12 -22.11 10.74 -0.64
CA THR A 12 -20.79 11.17 -0.17
C THR A 12 -19.90 9.98 0.21
N LEU A 13 -20.43 9.04 1.01
CA LEU A 13 -19.70 7.82 1.37
C LEU A 13 -19.34 6.98 0.14
N HIS A 14 -20.26 6.80 -0.80
CA HIS A 14 -20.00 6.06 -2.03
C HIS A 14 -18.91 6.73 -2.90
N VAL A 15 -18.96 8.05 -3.05
CA VAL A 15 -17.93 8.80 -3.78
C VAL A 15 -16.57 8.67 -3.08
N LEU A 16 -16.53 8.76 -1.75
CA LEU A 16 -15.31 8.55 -0.97
C LEU A 16 -14.74 7.13 -1.14
N GLU A 17 -15.58 6.10 -1.19
CA GLU A 17 -15.18 4.72 -1.48
C GLU A 17 -14.63 4.55 -2.90
N LEU A 18 -15.25 5.18 -3.90
CA LEU A 18 -14.76 5.13 -5.28
C LEU A 18 -13.42 5.87 -5.41
N LEU A 19 -13.28 7.02 -4.75
CA LEU A 19 -12.04 7.78 -4.71
C LEU A 19 -10.93 7.01 -4.01
N SER A 20 -11.23 6.32 -2.89
CA SER A 20 -10.24 5.47 -2.22
C SER A 20 -9.81 4.30 -3.11
N ARG A 21 -10.75 3.61 -3.76
CA ARG A 21 -10.46 2.54 -4.72
C ARG A 21 -9.62 3.01 -5.92
N SER A 22 -9.90 4.20 -6.45
CA SER A 22 -9.13 4.79 -7.55
C SER A 22 -7.70 5.10 -7.13
N ARG A 23 -7.49 5.75 -5.98
CA ARG A 23 -6.16 6.08 -5.47
C ARG A 23 -5.33 4.84 -5.14
N ILE A 24 -5.95 3.81 -4.55
CA ILE A 24 -5.27 2.53 -4.30
C ILE A 24 -4.79 1.91 -5.60
N ARG A 25 -5.62 1.95 -6.65
CA ARG A 25 -5.25 1.45 -7.99
C ARG A 25 -4.06 2.20 -8.56
N ASP A 26 -4.07 3.53 -8.47
CA ASP A 26 -2.97 4.37 -8.98
C ASP A 26 -1.67 4.11 -8.21
N TYR A 27 -1.78 3.89 -6.90
CA TYR A 27 -0.64 3.58 -6.04
C TYR A 27 -0.05 2.19 -6.36
N LEU A 28 -0.90 1.17 -6.53
CA LEU A 28 -0.46 -0.15 -6.97
C LEU A 28 0.17 -0.09 -8.36
N ALA A 29 -0.38 0.69 -9.28
CA ALA A 29 0.18 0.88 -10.62
C ALA A 29 1.55 1.59 -10.57
N LEU A 30 1.73 2.55 -9.66
CA LEU A 30 3.02 3.19 -9.42
C LEU A 30 4.07 2.17 -8.95
N ILE A 31 3.77 1.39 -7.91
CA ILE A 31 4.70 0.38 -7.39
C ILE A 31 4.99 -0.68 -8.46
N ALA A 32 3.98 -1.16 -9.18
CA ALA A 32 4.16 -2.15 -10.24
C ALA A 32 5.10 -1.64 -11.35
N ARG A 33 5.05 -0.35 -11.69
CA ARG A 33 6.01 0.26 -12.63
C ARG A 33 7.43 0.27 -12.09
N VAL A 34 7.63 0.57 -10.81
CA VAL A 34 8.96 0.50 -10.16
C VAL A 34 9.51 -0.93 -10.19
N VAL A 35 8.66 -1.93 -9.89
CA VAL A 35 9.07 -3.34 -9.97
C VAL A 35 9.39 -3.73 -11.41
N GLN A 36 8.59 -3.31 -12.40
CA GLN A 36 8.87 -3.58 -13.81
C GLN A 36 10.20 -2.96 -14.25
N GLN A 37 10.46 -1.70 -13.89
CA GLN A 37 11.72 -1.03 -14.18
C GLN A 37 12.90 -1.82 -13.58
N GLY A 38 12.81 -2.26 -12.33
CA GLY A 38 13.87 -3.05 -11.72
C GLY A 38 14.07 -4.44 -12.37
N LYS A 39 13.02 -5.02 -12.96
CA LYS A 39 13.16 -6.23 -13.80
C LYS A 39 13.89 -5.93 -15.10
N ASP A 40 13.56 -4.82 -15.76
CA ASP A 40 14.19 -4.37 -17.01
C ASP A 40 15.67 -4.05 -16.81
N GLU A 41 16.03 -3.50 -15.64
CA GLU A 41 17.41 -3.21 -15.22
C GLU A 41 18.16 -4.45 -14.69
N GLY A 42 17.49 -5.60 -14.55
CA GLY A 42 18.09 -6.84 -14.06
C GLY A 42 18.37 -6.87 -12.54
N VAL A 43 17.85 -5.91 -11.77
CA VAL A 43 17.99 -5.87 -10.31
C VAL A 43 16.94 -6.70 -9.57
N PHE A 44 15.77 -6.94 -10.19
CA PHE A 44 14.72 -7.81 -9.67
C PHE A 44 14.54 -9.06 -10.52
N ARG A 45 14.05 -10.13 -9.89
CA ARG A 45 13.92 -11.44 -10.55
C ARG A 45 12.87 -11.37 -11.68
N PRO A 46 13.17 -11.87 -12.88
CA PRO A 46 12.32 -11.71 -14.06
C PRO A 46 10.96 -12.43 -13.93
N GLU A 47 10.89 -13.49 -13.12
CA GLU A 47 9.69 -14.29 -12.88
C GLU A 47 8.70 -13.67 -11.89
N VAL A 48 9.08 -12.61 -11.19
CA VAL A 48 8.18 -11.95 -10.23
C VAL A 48 7.05 -11.24 -10.97
N ASP A 49 5.81 -11.56 -10.60
CA ASP A 49 4.62 -10.84 -11.05
C ASP A 49 4.60 -9.44 -10.44
N THR A 50 4.56 -8.40 -11.29
CA THR A 50 4.69 -7.00 -10.86
C THR A 50 3.51 -6.53 -10.03
N LEU A 51 2.31 -7.04 -10.33
CA LEU A 51 1.10 -6.69 -9.58
C LEU A 51 1.08 -7.36 -8.21
N LEU A 52 1.52 -8.61 -8.10
CA LEU A 52 1.69 -9.33 -6.85
C LEU A 52 2.70 -8.61 -5.96
N ALA A 53 3.87 -8.25 -6.50
CA ALA A 53 4.88 -7.48 -5.77
C ALA A 53 4.30 -6.14 -5.27
N ALA A 54 3.57 -5.42 -6.11
CA ALA A 54 2.91 -4.17 -5.72
C ALA A 54 1.90 -4.36 -4.58
N LYS A 55 1.09 -5.42 -4.64
CA LYS A 55 0.12 -5.75 -3.58
C LYS A 55 0.81 -6.11 -2.26
N VAL A 56 1.92 -6.85 -2.31
CA VAL A 56 2.70 -7.22 -1.12
C VAL A 56 3.30 -5.96 -0.48
N VAL A 57 3.96 -5.11 -1.27
CA VAL A 57 4.53 -3.84 -0.78
C VAL A 57 3.43 -2.96 -0.17
N PHE A 58 2.30 -2.79 -0.88
CA PHE A 58 1.19 -2.00 -0.38
C PHE A 58 0.62 -2.56 0.92
N GLY A 59 0.40 -3.87 1.02
CA GLY A 59 -0.13 -4.51 2.23
C GLY A 59 0.78 -4.34 3.44
N VAL A 60 2.10 -4.41 3.26
CA VAL A 60 3.06 -4.14 4.35
C VAL A 60 3.00 -2.68 4.78
N LEU A 61 2.94 -1.73 3.84
CA LEU A 61 2.82 -0.30 4.17
C LEU A 61 1.50 0.02 4.87
N ASP A 62 0.39 -0.58 4.42
CA ASP A 62 -0.94 -0.43 5.02
C ASP A 62 -0.98 -0.96 6.47
N GLU A 63 -0.35 -2.11 6.72
CA GLU A 63 -0.23 -2.67 8.07
C GLU A 63 0.65 -1.78 8.97
N MET A 64 1.77 -1.26 8.47
CA MET A 64 2.62 -0.35 9.25
C MET A 64 1.90 0.96 9.59
N ALA A 65 1.11 1.49 8.65
CA ALA A 65 0.28 2.67 8.90
C ALA A 65 -0.84 2.36 9.92
N THR A 66 -1.49 1.21 9.80
CA THR A 66 -2.54 0.75 10.71
C THR A 66 -2.01 0.56 12.13
N ASP A 67 -0.90 -0.14 12.30
CA ASP A 67 -0.24 -0.33 13.61
C ASP A 67 0.17 1.03 14.22
N TRP A 68 0.66 1.98 13.41
CA TRP A 68 0.99 3.32 13.88
C TRP A 68 -0.24 4.12 14.34
N VAL A 69 -1.33 4.12 13.55
CA VAL A 69 -2.58 4.81 13.90
C VAL A 69 -3.21 4.24 15.17
N LEU A 70 -3.13 2.92 15.36
CA LEU A 70 -3.72 2.23 16.52
C LEU A 70 -2.78 2.20 17.74
N SER A 71 -1.49 2.43 17.55
CA SER A 71 -0.50 2.44 18.63
C SER A 71 -0.73 3.61 19.60
N ARG A 72 -0.82 3.30 20.89
CA ARG A 72 -0.78 4.31 21.97
C ARG A 72 0.62 4.84 22.28
N LYS A 73 1.65 4.22 21.69
CA LYS A 73 3.05 4.65 21.82
C LYS A 73 3.38 5.61 20.67
N ASN A 74 4.09 6.69 20.99
CA ASN A 74 4.57 7.68 20.01
C ASN A 74 5.78 7.12 19.22
N ILE A 75 5.59 6.00 18.54
CA ILE A 75 6.60 5.38 17.69
C ILE A 75 6.64 6.17 16.38
N ARG A 76 7.82 6.64 15.98
CA ARG A 76 7.99 7.24 14.66
C ARG A 76 7.90 6.14 13.62
N LEU A 77 6.86 6.15 12.78
CA LEU A 77 6.69 5.19 11.68
C LEU A 77 7.98 5.02 10.83
N ALA A 78 8.68 6.12 10.60
CA ALA A 78 9.94 6.15 9.86
C ALA A 78 11.05 5.26 10.47
N SER A 79 11.03 4.97 11.77
CA SER A 79 12.04 4.10 12.39
C SER A 79 11.92 2.63 11.98
N ARG A 80 10.86 2.23 11.27
CA ARG A 80 10.67 0.87 10.74
C ARG A 80 11.02 0.74 9.26
N ALA A 81 11.37 1.83 8.58
CA ALA A 81 11.59 1.82 7.14
C ALA A 81 12.67 0.81 6.71
N GLU A 82 13.83 0.84 7.36
CA GLU A 82 14.98 0.00 7.00
C GLU A 82 14.70 -1.51 7.24
N PRO A 83 14.22 -1.97 8.42
CA PRO A 83 13.82 -3.37 8.60
C PRO A 83 12.73 -3.85 7.64
N VAL A 84 11.78 -2.98 7.28
CA VAL A 84 10.70 -3.31 6.34
C VAL A 84 11.25 -3.46 4.91
N SER A 85 12.13 -2.57 4.48
CA SER A 85 12.79 -2.66 3.18
C SER A 85 13.66 -3.92 3.07
N ASP A 86 14.43 -4.24 4.12
CA ASP A 86 15.24 -5.46 4.16
C ASP A 86 14.36 -6.71 4.04
N LEU A 87 13.23 -6.75 4.76
CA LEU A 87 12.28 -7.86 4.66
C LEU A 87 11.65 -7.97 3.27
N LEU A 88 11.26 -6.85 2.66
CA LEU A 88 10.64 -6.84 1.33
C LEU A 88 11.60 -7.31 0.23
N LEU A 89 12.89 -6.95 0.34
CA LEU A 89 13.90 -7.26 -0.67
C LEU A 89 14.58 -8.61 -0.43
N GLY A 90 14.87 -8.94 0.84
CA GLY A 90 15.56 -10.16 1.25
C GLY A 90 14.62 -11.33 1.57
N GLY A 91 13.34 -11.07 1.82
CA GLY A 91 12.40 -12.06 2.34
C GLY A 91 12.77 -12.53 3.74
N LEU A 92 12.33 -13.74 4.11
CA LEU A 92 12.62 -14.38 5.40
C LEU A 92 13.91 -15.21 5.40
N ARG A 93 14.76 -15.06 4.38
CA ARG A 93 15.98 -15.87 4.24
C ARG A 93 16.99 -15.47 5.32
N ILE A 94 17.70 -16.46 5.87
CA ILE A 94 18.90 -16.19 6.67
C ILE A 94 19.99 -15.74 5.69
N SER A 95 20.38 -14.47 5.79
CA SER A 95 21.44 -13.83 5.00
C SER A 95 22.78 -14.53 5.17
#